data_AF-A0A251THU8-F1
#
_entry.id   AF-A0A251THU8-F1
#
_cell.length_a   1.000
_cell.length_b   1.000
_cell.length_c   1.000
_cell.angle_alpha   90.00
_cell.angle_beta   90.00
_cell.angle_gamma   90.00
#
_symmetry.space_group_name_H-M   'P 1'
#
loop_
_entity.id
_entity.type
_entity.pdbx_description
1 polymer ?
#
loop_
_entity_poly.entity_id
_entity_poly.type
_entity_poly.pdbx_seq_one_letter_code
_entity_poly.pdbx_strand_id
1 'polypeptide(L)'
;MIYCVFAGKKPCGNSNIPPSITECNDQKPSFEKRSSFWETIGSMEVFRLFPQDPHFRPLDNLNENARERHAIYKMVDFSGVFENMCRLRRDHPRTEFQDQLEILFELETHGFDVDSLRNRLMEMLSCKDKREALETGSKVPEDNLEIERVKVQGRNRDIKLIDGQIDELRYKRERLVKENRESKLKIIAWEKEVDKNEEAKRECDRKFNKLATAPF
;
A
#
# COMPACT_ATOMS: atom_id res chain seq x y z
N MET A 1 9.09 -4.39 -38.93
CA MET A 1 10.44 -4.18 -39.50
C MET A 1 10.34 -4.34 -41.01
N ILE A 2 10.12 -3.25 -41.74
CA ILE A 2 10.19 -3.20 -43.21
C ILE A 2 10.84 -1.86 -43.56
N TYR A 3 12.06 -1.95 -44.10
CA TYR A 3 12.82 -0.85 -44.71
C TYR A 3 12.38 -0.71 -46.17
N CYS A 4 12.24 0.52 -46.67
CA CYS A 4 12.38 0.81 -48.10
C CYS A 4 12.96 2.22 -48.35
N VAL A 5 14.29 2.25 -48.50
CA VAL A 5 15.12 2.87 -49.55
C VAL A 5 14.80 4.31 -50.01
N PHE A 6 15.70 5.23 -49.65
CA PHE A 6 15.97 6.48 -50.37
C PHE A 6 16.77 6.19 -51.65
N ALA A 7 16.32 6.74 -52.78
CA ALA A 7 17.15 6.93 -53.98
C ALA A 7 16.92 8.35 -54.53
N GLY A 8 17.97 9.17 -54.48
CA GLY A 8 17.94 10.53 -55.01
C GLY A 8 18.23 10.57 -56.51
N LYS A 9 17.57 11.52 -57.21
CA LYS A 9 18.08 12.20 -58.40
C LYS A 9 17.59 13.65 -58.42
N LYS A 10 18.51 14.59 -58.65
CA LYS A 10 18.32 15.98 -59.12
C LYS A 10 19.03 16.08 -60.50
N PRO A 11 18.92 17.18 -61.27
CA PRO A 11 17.98 18.31 -61.24
C PRO A 11 17.37 18.61 -62.63
N CYS A 12 16.40 19.53 -62.72
CA CYS A 12 16.27 20.53 -63.79
C CYS A 12 15.31 21.62 -63.32
N GLY A 13 15.72 22.88 -63.49
CA GLY A 13 15.06 24.04 -62.92
C GLY A 13 13.82 24.50 -63.68
N ASN A 14 12.98 25.27 -62.97
CA ASN A 14 12.63 26.60 -63.42
C ASN A 14 12.17 27.44 -62.24
N SER A 15 12.69 28.66 -62.22
CA SER A 15 12.37 29.77 -61.33
C SER A 15 10.90 30.14 -61.40
N ASN A 16 10.26 30.27 -60.23
CA ASN A 16 9.29 31.32 -59.91
C ASN A 16 9.06 31.29 -58.39
N ILE A 17 9.72 32.19 -57.68
CA ILE A 17 9.45 32.49 -56.27
C ILE A 17 8.40 33.59 -56.23
N PRO A 18 7.18 33.35 -55.72
CA PRO A 18 6.35 34.41 -55.19
C PRO A 18 6.80 34.75 -53.76
N PRO A 19 6.65 36.00 -53.31
CA PRO A 19 7.27 36.47 -52.07
C PRO A 19 6.72 35.73 -50.86
N SER A 20 7.62 35.29 -49.97
CA SER A 20 7.30 35.11 -48.56
C SER A 20 6.76 36.43 -48.03
N ILE A 21 5.44 36.53 -47.94
CA ILE A 21 4.81 37.38 -46.94
C ILE A 21 4.77 36.52 -45.69
N THR A 22 5.80 36.70 -44.87
CA THR A 22 5.72 36.49 -43.43
C THR A 22 4.59 37.36 -42.92
N GLU A 23 3.38 36.81 -42.86
CA GLU A 23 2.34 37.36 -41.99
C GLU A 23 2.62 36.85 -40.58
N CYS A 24 3.01 37.80 -39.74
CA CYS A 24 3.04 37.69 -38.30
C CYS A 24 1.68 37.16 -37.85
N ASN A 25 1.64 35.93 -37.31
CA ASN A 25 0.44 35.36 -36.69
C ASN A 25 0.17 36.15 -35.40
N ASP A 26 -0.36 37.36 -35.53
CA ASP A 26 -1.06 38.04 -34.46
C ASP A 26 -2.34 37.23 -34.23
N GLN A 27 -2.27 36.31 -33.25
CA GLN A 27 -3.35 35.41 -32.86
C GLN A 27 -4.51 36.20 -32.26
N LYS A 28 -5.30 36.80 -33.14
CA LYS A 28 -6.62 37.33 -32.83
C LYS A 28 -7.65 36.26 -33.24
N PRO A 29 -8.71 36.04 -32.45
CA PRO A 29 -9.83 35.21 -32.89
C PRO A 29 -10.29 35.66 -34.26
N SER A 30 -10.59 34.72 -35.14
CA SER A 30 -10.96 35.00 -36.54
C SER A 30 -12.32 35.71 -36.68
N PHE A 31 -12.94 36.14 -35.57
CA PHE A 31 -14.24 36.80 -35.49
C PHE A 31 -14.32 37.75 -34.28
N GLU A 32 -15.23 38.72 -34.35
CA GLU A 32 -15.52 39.65 -33.26
C GLU A 32 -16.44 39.00 -32.21
N LYS A 33 -16.09 39.11 -30.93
CA LYS A 33 -16.90 38.65 -29.79
C LYS A 33 -17.99 39.68 -29.49
N ARG A 34 -19.22 39.45 -29.95
CA ARG A 34 -20.37 40.36 -29.83
C ARG A 34 -21.36 39.94 -28.74
N SER A 35 -21.33 38.68 -28.32
CA SER A 35 -22.25 38.14 -27.32
C SER A 35 -21.86 38.54 -25.90
N SER A 36 -22.85 38.92 -25.08
CA SER A 36 -22.64 39.15 -23.64
C SER A 36 -22.26 37.87 -22.87
N PHE A 37 -22.44 36.68 -23.44
CA PHE A 37 -22.05 35.42 -22.81
C PHE A 37 -20.53 35.30 -22.59
N TRP A 38 -19.70 36.00 -23.37
CA TRP A 38 -18.24 35.96 -23.22
C TRP A 38 -17.78 36.45 -21.84
N GLU A 39 -18.41 37.50 -21.31
CA GLU A 39 -18.10 38.03 -19.98
C GLU A 39 -18.52 37.04 -18.89
N THR A 40 -19.72 36.48 -19.01
CA THR A 40 -20.25 35.47 -18.08
C THR A 40 -19.34 34.24 -18.04
N ILE A 41 -18.98 33.68 -19.20
CA ILE A 41 -18.12 32.50 -19.31
C ILE A 41 -16.72 32.82 -18.78
N GLY A 42 -16.13 33.95 -19.19
CA GLY A 42 -14.79 34.35 -18.72
C GLY A 42 -14.70 34.55 -17.20
N SER A 43 -15.82 34.81 -16.52
CA SER A 43 -15.88 34.94 -15.07
C SER A 43 -15.95 33.61 -14.29
N MET A 44 -16.20 32.49 -14.97
CA MET A 44 -16.31 31.17 -14.33
C MET A 44 -14.98 30.76 -13.68
N GLU A 45 -15.07 30.01 -12.57
CA GLU A 45 -13.90 29.64 -11.77
C GLU A 45 -12.82 28.91 -12.57
N VAL A 46 -13.23 28.00 -13.46
CA VAL A 46 -12.33 27.23 -14.32
C VAL A 46 -11.41 28.13 -15.14
N PHE A 47 -11.89 29.24 -15.69
CA PHE A 47 -11.08 30.13 -16.53
C PHE A 47 -10.20 31.09 -15.71
N ARG A 48 -10.46 31.23 -14.41
CA ARG A 48 -9.53 31.88 -13.47
C ARG A 48 -8.39 30.95 -13.08
N LEU A 49 -8.68 29.64 -12.92
CA LEU A 49 -7.69 28.62 -12.57
C LEU A 49 -6.85 28.19 -13.78
N PHE A 50 -7.49 28.10 -14.94
CA PHE A 50 -6.89 27.70 -16.21
C PHE A 50 -7.29 28.74 -17.27
N PRO A 51 -6.58 29.88 -17.33
CA PRO A 51 -6.82 30.86 -18.39
C PRO A 51 -6.68 30.22 -19.78
N GLN A 52 -7.64 30.48 -20.67
CA GLN A 52 -7.70 29.88 -22.01
C GLN A 52 -7.72 30.97 -23.08
N ASP A 53 -6.95 30.77 -24.16
CA ASP A 53 -6.99 31.59 -25.38
C ASP A 53 -7.05 30.72 -26.65
N PRO A 54 -8.15 29.96 -26.85
CA PRO A 54 -8.29 29.03 -27.97
C PRO A 54 -8.42 29.74 -29.31
N HIS A 55 -7.80 29.16 -30.34
CA HIS A 55 -7.73 29.76 -31.67
C HIS A 55 -9.01 29.57 -32.51
N PHE A 56 -9.82 28.55 -32.22
CA PHE A 56 -11.07 28.23 -32.93
C PHE A 56 -11.00 28.03 -34.46
N ARG A 57 -9.81 28.02 -35.08
CA ARG A 57 -9.56 27.77 -36.52
C ARG A 57 -10.43 26.69 -37.20
N PRO A 58 -10.77 25.53 -36.58
CA PRO A 58 -11.67 24.56 -37.21
C PRO A 58 -13.05 25.13 -37.61
N LEU A 59 -13.45 26.28 -37.05
CA LEU A 59 -14.72 26.95 -37.30
C LEU A 59 -14.64 28.03 -38.41
N ASP A 60 -13.50 28.17 -39.09
CA ASP A 60 -13.28 29.25 -40.07
C ASP A 60 -14.16 29.12 -41.33
N ASN A 61 -14.71 27.94 -41.60
CA ASN A 61 -15.67 27.70 -42.69
C ASN A 61 -17.10 28.20 -42.38
N LEU A 62 -17.38 28.58 -41.12
CA LEU A 62 -18.68 29.11 -40.70
C LEU A 62 -18.73 30.64 -40.86
N ASN A 63 -19.94 31.17 -41.07
CA ASN A 63 -20.17 32.61 -40.95
C ASN A 63 -19.94 33.10 -39.50
N GLU A 64 -19.67 34.40 -39.33
CA GLU A 64 -19.27 34.97 -38.03
C GLU A 64 -20.24 34.63 -36.88
N ASN A 65 -21.55 34.78 -37.08
CA ASN A 65 -22.55 34.48 -36.06
C ASN A 65 -22.56 32.98 -35.68
N ALA A 66 -22.39 32.10 -36.67
CA ALA A 66 -22.29 30.67 -36.42
C ALA A 66 -20.98 30.31 -35.70
N ARG A 67 -19.87 30.92 -36.10
CA ARG A 67 -18.55 30.74 -35.48
C ARG A 67 -18.56 31.14 -34.02
N GLU A 68 -19.09 32.32 -33.70
CA GLU A 68 -19.20 32.81 -32.32
C GLU A 68 -20.01 31.86 -31.45
N ARG A 69 -21.17 31.38 -31.93
CA ARG A 69 -22.00 30.43 -31.16
C ARG A 69 -21.27 29.11 -30.88
N HIS A 70 -20.54 28.57 -31.85
CA HIS A 70 -19.77 27.34 -31.66
C HIS A 70 -18.59 27.54 -30.72
N ALA A 71 -17.91 28.68 -30.81
CA ALA A 71 -16.82 29.01 -29.90
C ALA A 71 -17.30 29.14 -28.45
N ILE A 72 -18.46 29.77 -28.22
CA ILE A 72 -19.14 29.82 -26.91
C ILE A 72 -19.44 28.40 -26.41
N TYR A 73 -20.00 27.54 -27.26
CA TYR A 73 -20.31 26.16 -26.91
C TYR A 73 -19.05 25.39 -26.46
N LYS A 74 -17.92 25.56 -27.17
CA LYS A 74 -16.65 24.94 -26.80
C LYS A 74 -16.08 25.44 -25.47
N MET A 75 -16.25 26.73 -25.15
CA MET A 75 -15.89 27.23 -23.82
C MET A 75 -16.77 26.59 -22.73
N VAL A 76 -18.06 26.43 -22.98
CA VAL A 76 -18.97 25.75 -22.04
C VAL A 76 -18.57 24.28 -21.86
N ASP A 77 -18.22 23.56 -22.94
CA ASP A 77 -17.72 22.19 -22.87
C ASP A 77 -16.49 22.08 -21.95
N PHE A 78 -15.51 22.99 -22.09
CA PHE A 78 -14.31 23.01 -21.23
C PHE A 78 -14.67 23.20 -19.74
N SER A 79 -15.59 24.13 -19.44
CA SER A 79 -16.10 24.31 -18.09
C SER A 79 -16.82 23.07 -17.57
N GLY A 80 -17.62 22.43 -18.42
CA GLY A 80 -18.32 21.19 -18.11
C GLY A 80 -17.36 20.06 -17.73
N VAL A 81 -16.26 19.91 -18.46
CA VAL A 81 -15.22 18.92 -18.10
C VAL A 81 -14.63 19.19 -16.73
N PHE A 82 -14.29 20.45 -16.41
CA PHE A 82 -13.77 20.80 -15.09
C PHE A 82 -14.76 20.50 -13.97
N GLU A 83 -16.04 20.87 -14.13
CA GLU A 83 -17.09 20.58 -13.15
C GLU A 83 -17.30 19.08 -12.97
N ASN A 84 -17.38 18.33 -14.07
CA ASN A 84 -17.54 16.89 -14.04
C ASN A 84 -16.34 16.23 -13.35
N MET A 85 -15.12 16.66 -13.66
CA MET A 85 -13.91 16.18 -12.96
C MET A 85 -13.99 16.42 -11.45
N CYS A 86 -14.48 17.58 -11.01
CA CYS A 86 -14.66 17.87 -9.58
C CYS A 86 -15.73 16.97 -8.93
N ARG A 87 -16.69 16.47 -9.71
CA ARG A 87 -17.76 15.56 -9.27
C ARG A 87 -17.39 14.08 -9.36
N LEU A 88 -16.43 13.70 -10.20
CA LEU A 88 -16.01 12.30 -10.35
C LEU A 88 -15.61 11.71 -9.00
N ARG A 89 -16.09 10.49 -8.76
CA ARG A 89 -15.79 9.69 -7.56
C ARG A 89 -15.20 8.35 -7.95
N ARG A 90 -14.70 7.62 -6.96
CA ARG A 90 -14.06 6.31 -7.18
C ARG A 90 -15.02 5.28 -7.76
N ASP A 91 -16.25 5.27 -7.27
CA ASP A 91 -17.32 4.32 -7.62
C ASP A 91 -17.94 4.60 -8.99
N HIS A 92 -17.69 5.78 -9.57
CA HIS A 92 -18.12 6.08 -10.92
C HIS A 92 -17.42 5.15 -11.95
N PRO A 93 -18.14 4.76 -13.01
CA PRO A 93 -17.61 3.89 -14.05
C PRO A 93 -16.44 4.56 -14.79
N ARG A 94 -15.53 3.74 -15.32
CA ARG A 94 -14.37 4.21 -16.10
C ARG A 94 -14.79 5.02 -17.34
N THR A 95 -15.96 4.71 -17.89
CA THR A 95 -16.53 5.40 -19.06
C THR A 95 -16.71 6.89 -18.80
N GLU A 96 -17.17 7.31 -17.61
CA GLU A 96 -17.34 8.74 -17.31
C GLU A 96 -16.02 9.53 -17.38
N PHE A 97 -14.89 8.91 -17.00
CA PHE A 97 -13.56 9.52 -17.14
C PHE A 97 -13.13 9.59 -18.61
N GLN A 98 -13.42 8.54 -19.37
CA GLN A 98 -13.09 8.44 -20.78
C GLN A 98 -13.88 9.46 -21.60
N ASP A 99 -15.16 9.65 -21.29
CA ASP A 99 -16.03 10.65 -21.92
C ASP A 99 -15.45 12.06 -21.73
N GLN A 100 -14.95 12.38 -20.52
CA GLN A 100 -14.30 13.68 -20.28
C GLN A 100 -12.99 13.84 -21.06
N LEU A 101 -12.19 12.77 -21.15
CA LEU A 101 -10.94 12.77 -21.92
C LEU A 101 -11.19 12.95 -23.43
N GLU A 102 -12.27 12.39 -23.96
CA GLU A 102 -12.67 12.54 -25.36
C GLU A 102 -13.09 13.99 -25.67
N ILE A 103 -13.86 14.62 -24.76
CA ILE A 103 -14.21 16.05 -24.89
C ILE A 103 -12.94 16.91 -24.88
N LEU A 104 -11.99 16.66 -23.98
CA LEU A 104 -10.71 17.39 -23.97
C LEU A 104 -9.90 17.19 -25.25
N PHE A 105 -9.91 15.98 -25.82
CA PHE A 105 -9.25 15.72 -27.10
C PHE A 105 -9.86 16.55 -28.24
N GLU A 106 -11.19 16.65 -28.29
CA GLU A 106 -11.86 17.52 -29.27
C GLU A 106 -11.54 19.01 -29.03
N LEU A 107 -11.53 19.47 -27.78
CA LEU A 107 -11.22 20.85 -27.42
C LEU A 107 -9.80 21.25 -27.78
N GLU A 108 -8.83 20.36 -27.63
CA GLU A 108 -7.43 20.61 -28.02
C GLU A 108 -7.32 20.97 -29.52
N THR A 109 -8.13 20.34 -30.39
CA THR A 109 -8.15 20.68 -31.83
C THR A 109 -8.63 22.10 -32.11
N HIS A 110 -9.33 22.73 -31.16
CA HIS A 110 -9.80 24.11 -31.22
C HIS A 110 -8.84 25.10 -30.54
N GLY A 111 -7.70 24.62 -30.02
CA GLY A 111 -6.63 25.41 -29.42
C GLY A 111 -6.72 25.58 -27.91
N PHE A 112 -7.54 24.77 -27.22
CA PHE A 112 -7.58 24.79 -25.76
C PHE A 112 -6.32 24.17 -25.16
N ASP A 113 -5.80 24.75 -24.09
CA ASP A 113 -4.81 24.12 -23.21
C ASP A 113 -5.54 23.16 -22.25
N VAL A 114 -5.44 21.87 -22.55
CA VAL A 114 -6.15 20.81 -21.84
C VAL A 114 -5.25 19.96 -20.95
N ASP A 115 -3.93 20.19 -20.96
CA ASP A 115 -2.95 19.27 -20.37
C ASP A 115 -3.15 19.10 -18.87
N SER A 116 -3.42 20.20 -18.16
CA SER A 116 -3.67 20.17 -16.71
C SER A 116 -4.87 19.30 -16.35
N LEU A 117 -5.97 19.42 -17.10
CA LEU A 117 -7.18 18.64 -16.86
C LEU A 117 -7.03 17.18 -17.30
N ARG A 118 -6.39 16.95 -18.45
CA ARG A 118 -6.07 15.62 -18.98
C ARG A 118 -5.21 14.83 -18.01
N ASN A 119 -4.11 15.42 -17.54
CA ASN A 119 -3.19 14.76 -16.62
C ASN A 119 -3.90 14.37 -15.32
N ARG A 120 -4.74 15.27 -14.79
CA ARG A 120 -5.51 14.99 -13.57
C ARG A 120 -6.50 13.84 -13.75
N LEU A 121 -7.21 13.76 -14.87
CA LEU A 121 -8.09 12.62 -15.17
C LEU A 121 -7.32 11.31 -15.30
N MET A 122 -6.16 11.34 -15.98
CA MET A 122 -5.29 10.17 -16.13
C MET A 122 -4.71 9.70 -14.77
N GLU A 123 -4.35 10.63 -13.89
CA GLU A 123 -3.91 10.30 -12.52
C GLU A 123 -5.03 9.66 -11.70
N MET A 124 -6.27 10.16 -11.81
CA MET A 124 -7.43 9.55 -11.15
C MET A 124 -7.67 8.12 -11.64
N LEU A 125 -7.56 7.87 -12.96
CA LEU A 125 -7.63 6.53 -13.54
C LEU A 125 -6.50 5.62 -13.03
N SER A 126 -5.27 6.12 -13.02
CA SER A 126 -4.13 5.36 -12.47
C SER A 126 -4.33 4.98 -11.01
N CYS A 127 -4.93 5.86 -10.20
CA CYS A 127 -5.25 5.57 -8.81
C CYS A 127 -6.32 4.47 -8.68
N LYS A 128 -7.33 4.44 -9.57
CA LYS A 128 -8.31 3.33 -9.63
C LYS A 128 -7.61 2.02 -9.98
N ASP A 129 -6.81 2.00 -11.05
CA ASP A 129 -6.11 0.80 -11.51
C ASP A 129 -5.18 0.22 -10.42
N LYS A 130 -4.42 1.08 -9.73
CA LYS A 130 -3.55 0.68 -8.61
C LYS A 130 -4.35 0.07 -7.45
N ARG A 131 -5.52 0.62 -7.14
CA ARG A 131 -6.37 0.10 -6.07
C ARG A 131 -6.96 -1.27 -6.42
N GLU A 132 -7.46 -1.44 -7.64
CA GLU A 132 -7.99 -2.73 -8.11
C GLU A 132 -6.90 -3.83 -8.09
N ALA A 133 -5.67 -3.47 -8.46
CA ALA A 133 -4.51 -4.37 -8.35
C ALA A 133 -4.18 -4.73 -6.89
N LEU A 134 -4.28 -3.77 -5.97
CA LEU A 134 -4.07 -4.03 -4.54
C LEU A 134 -5.18 -4.90 -3.96
N GLU A 135 -6.44 -4.68 -4.33
CA GLU A 135 -7.58 -5.48 -3.84
C GLU A 135 -7.55 -6.93 -4.35
N THR A 136 -7.03 -7.14 -5.56
CA THR A 136 -6.78 -8.51 -6.08
C THR A 136 -5.56 -9.16 -5.45
N GLY A 137 -4.50 -8.40 -5.14
CA GLY A 137 -3.29 -8.90 -4.47
C GLY A 137 -3.39 -9.09 -2.95
N SER A 138 -4.25 -8.33 -2.25
CA SER A 138 -4.34 -8.27 -0.77
C SER A 138 -4.99 -9.51 -0.13
N LYS A 139 -5.72 -10.31 -0.91
CA LYS A 139 -6.41 -11.50 -0.39
C LYS A 139 -5.44 -12.53 0.19
N VAL A 140 -4.27 -12.70 -0.43
CA VAL A 140 -3.28 -13.70 0.01
C VAL A 140 -2.58 -13.30 1.33
N PRO A 141 -2.09 -12.05 1.50
CA PRO A 141 -1.56 -11.60 2.79
C PRO A 141 -2.56 -11.68 3.95
N GLU A 142 -3.83 -11.33 3.72
CA GLU A 142 -4.87 -11.37 4.76
C GLU A 142 -5.17 -12.80 5.22
N ASP A 143 -5.30 -13.74 4.30
CA ASP A 143 -5.51 -15.15 4.62
C ASP A 143 -4.31 -15.74 5.38
N ASN A 144 -3.08 -15.43 4.95
CA ASN A 144 -1.86 -15.88 5.61
C ASN A 144 -1.76 -15.35 7.05
N LEU A 145 -2.14 -14.10 7.26
CA LEU A 145 -2.15 -13.45 8.58
C LEU A 145 -3.13 -14.17 9.54
N GLU A 146 -4.31 -14.55 9.07
CA GLU A 146 -5.29 -15.28 9.87
C GLU A 146 -4.82 -16.69 10.20
N ILE A 147 -4.24 -17.40 9.22
CA ILE A 147 -3.65 -18.73 9.43
C ILE A 147 -2.55 -18.68 10.50
N GLU A 148 -1.64 -17.71 10.44
CA GLU A 148 -0.58 -17.59 11.44
C GLU A 148 -1.13 -17.20 12.82
N ARG A 149 -2.17 -16.36 12.92
CA ARG A 149 -2.85 -16.09 14.20
C ARG A 149 -3.37 -17.35 14.85
N VAL A 150 -4.06 -18.20 14.10
CA VAL A 150 -4.60 -19.48 14.61
C VAL A 150 -3.47 -20.39 15.08
N LYS A 151 -2.39 -20.51 14.31
CA LYS A 151 -1.21 -21.32 14.70
C LYS A 151 -0.56 -20.80 15.99
N VAL A 152 -0.35 -19.49 16.11
CA VAL A 152 0.21 -18.87 17.31
C VAL A 152 -0.70 -19.11 18.53
N GLN A 153 -2.02 -19.00 18.35
CA GLN A 153 -2.97 -19.28 19.43
C GLN A 153 -2.89 -20.74 19.89
N GLY A 154 -2.78 -21.70 18.95
CA GLY A 154 -2.56 -23.11 19.25
C GLY A 154 -1.29 -23.33 20.08
N ARG A 155 -0.15 -22.83 19.59
CA ARG A 155 1.15 -22.91 20.29
C ARG A 155 1.10 -22.30 21.69
N ASN A 156 0.39 -21.18 21.88
CA ASN A 156 0.25 -20.56 23.20
C ASN A 156 -0.54 -21.42 24.19
N ARG A 157 -1.50 -22.23 23.73
CA ARG A 157 -2.20 -23.19 24.60
C ARG A 157 -1.25 -24.31 25.03
N ASP A 158 -0.47 -24.83 24.10
CA ASP A 158 0.52 -25.89 24.37
C ASP A 158 1.60 -25.40 25.34
N ILE A 159 2.11 -24.18 25.15
CA ILE A 159 3.07 -23.54 26.08
C ILE A 159 2.49 -23.48 27.49
N LYS A 160 1.24 -23.01 27.65
CA LYS A 160 0.58 -22.95 28.97
C LYS A 160 0.43 -24.33 29.62
N LEU A 161 0.13 -25.37 28.83
CA LEU A 161 0.04 -26.73 29.33
C LEU A 161 1.40 -27.23 29.83
N ILE A 162 2.45 -27.00 29.05
CA ILE A 162 3.83 -27.36 29.40
C ILE A 162 4.25 -26.63 30.67
N ASP A 163 4.00 -25.33 30.79
CA ASP A 163 4.34 -24.53 31.98
C ASP A 163 3.69 -25.12 33.24
N GLY A 164 2.42 -25.51 33.16
CA GLY A 164 1.73 -26.18 34.26
C GLY A 164 2.34 -27.53 34.64
N GLN A 165 2.76 -28.34 33.67
CA GLN A 165 3.46 -29.60 33.94
C GLN A 165 4.82 -29.37 34.61
N ILE A 166 5.54 -28.33 34.20
CA ILE A 166 6.82 -27.98 34.82
C ILE A 166 6.60 -27.55 36.29
N ASP A 167 5.55 -26.78 36.58
CA ASP A 167 5.19 -26.39 37.95
C ASP A 167 4.89 -27.60 38.85
N GLU A 168 4.11 -28.57 38.35
CA GLU A 168 3.81 -29.78 39.11
C GLU A 168 5.07 -30.60 39.40
N LEU A 169 5.95 -30.75 38.41
CA LEU A 169 7.22 -31.45 38.56
C LEU A 169 8.16 -30.73 39.54
N ARG A 170 8.20 -29.39 39.51
CA ARG A 170 8.94 -28.57 40.49
C ARG A 170 8.46 -28.84 41.92
N TYR A 171 7.15 -28.78 42.14
CA TYR A 171 6.54 -29.06 43.44
C TYR A 171 6.88 -30.47 43.95
N LYS A 172 6.73 -31.48 43.09
CA LYS A 172 7.07 -32.87 43.44
C LYS A 172 8.55 -33.03 43.81
N ARG A 173 9.44 -32.36 43.07
CA ARG A 173 10.88 -32.37 43.35
C ARG A 173 11.19 -31.77 44.72
N GLU A 174 10.61 -30.62 45.05
CA GLU A 174 10.84 -29.96 46.35
C GLU A 174 10.40 -30.84 47.52
N ARG A 175 9.24 -31.48 47.41
CA ARG A 175 8.76 -32.43 48.42
C ARG A 175 9.74 -33.58 48.63
N LEU A 176 10.16 -34.24 47.55
CA LEU A 176 11.11 -35.37 47.63
C LEU A 176 12.47 -34.96 48.19
N VAL A 177 12.95 -33.75 47.88
CA VAL A 177 14.21 -33.22 48.43
C VAL A 177 14.10 -33.06 49.96
N LYS A 178 12.96 -32.57 50.46
CA LYS A 178 12.71 -32.44 51.90
C LYS A 178 12.66 -33.80 52.61
N GLU A 179 11.85 -34.73 52.09
CA GLU A 179 11.73 -36.09 52.63
C GLU A 179 13.08 -36.83 52.66
N ASN A 180 13.89 -36.66 51.62
CA ASN A 180 15.23 -37.25 51.54
C ASN A 180 16.19 -36.62 52.57
N ARG A 181 16.12 -35.30 52.80
CA ARG A 181 16.90 -34.63 53.86
C ARG A 181 16.56 -35.17 55.24
N GLU A 182 15.27 -35.33 55.54
CA GLU A 182 14.81 -35.90 56.82
C GLU A 182 15.26 -37.36 56.98
N SER A 183 15.15 -38.16 55.92
CA SER A 183 15.61 -39.55 55.91
C SER A 183 17.12 -39.67 56.14
N LYS A 184 17.92 -38.79 55.52
CA LYS A 184 19.37 -38.72 55.75
C LYS A 184 19.72 -38.42 57.21
N LEU A 185 19.00 -37.51 57.86
CA LEU A 185 19.22 -37.21 59.29
C LEU A 185 18.89 -38.42 60.19
N LYS A 186 17.83 -39.17 59.86
CA LYS A 186 17.49 -40.41 60.58
C LYS A 186 18.56 -41.49 60.42
N ILE A 187 19.09 -41.66 59.21
CA ILE A 187 20.20 -42.60 58.94
C ILE A 187 21.40 -42.26 59.84
N ILE A 188 21.85 -41.00 59.84
CA ILE A 188 22.98 -40.55 60.69
C ILE A 188 22.71 -40.82 62.18
N ALA A 189 21.48 -40.59 62.65
CA ALA A 189 21.11 -40.84 64.03
C ALA A 189 21.14 -42.33 64.39
N TRP A 190 20.66 -43.19 63.49
CA TRP A 190 20.66 -44.65 63.69
C TRP A 190 22.07 -45.24 63.61
N GLU A 191 22.92 -44.78 62.69
CA GLU A 191 24.33 -45.17 62.62
C GLU A 191 25.02 -44.93 63.98
N LYS A 192 24.82 -43.76 64.57
CA LYS A 192 25.36 -43.44 65.89
C LYS A 192 24.84 -44.37 67.00
N GLU A 193 23.59 -44.80 66.92
CA GLU A 193 22.99 -45.71 67.92
C GLU A 193 23.49 -47.15 67.73
N VAL A 194 23.71 -47.58 66.49
CA VAL A 194 24.38 -48.85 66.17
C VAL A 194 25.79 -48.86 66.76
N ASP A 195 26.58 -47.81 66.55
CA ASP A 195 27.95 -47.71 67.09
C ASP A 195 27.99 -47.83 68.62
N LYS A 196 27.08 -47.14 69.32
CA LYS A 196 26.97 -47.24 70.80
C LYS A 196 26.61 -48.65 71.24
N ASN A 197 25.66 -49.29 70.57
CA ASN A 197 25.24 -50.64 70.88
C ASN A 197 26.36 -51.66 70.65
N GLU A 198 27.14 -51.48 69.58
CA GLU A 198 28.32 -52.30 69.33
C GLU A 198 29.38 -52.13 70.42
N GLU A 199 29.67 -50.90 70.85
CA GLU A 199 30.63 -50.69 71.93
C GLU A 199 30.14 -51.26 73.27
N ALA A 200 28.85 -51.14 73.57
CA ALA A 200 28.24 -51.76 74.74
C ALA A 200 28.35 -53.30 74.71
N LYS A 201 28.14 -53.92 73.54
CA LYS A 201 28.34 -55.37 73.36
C LYS A 201 29.80 -55.76 73.62
N ARG A 202 30.76 -55.05 73.00
CA ARG A 202 32.20 -55.29 73.21
C ARG A 202 32.58 -55.18 74.69
N GLU A 203 32.03 -54.21 75.41
CA GLU A 203 32.27 -54.05 76.85
C GLU A 203 31.68 -55.19 77.68
N CYS A 204 30.48 -55.66 77.35
CA CYS A 204 29.91 -56.86 77.97
C CYS A 204 30.79 -58.10 77.73
N ASP A 205 31.27 -58.30 76.51
CA ASP A 205 32.16 -59.41 76.17
C ASP A 205 33.48 -59.35 76.95
N ARG A 206 34.10 -58.17 77.05
CA ARG A 206 35.30 -57.95 77.88
C ARG A 206 35.05 -58.31 79.35
N LYS A 207 33.93 -57.83 79.92
CA LYS A 207 33.56 -58.12 81.32
C LYS A 207 33.32 -59.62 81.54
N PHE A 208 32.59 -60.27 80.65
CA PHE A 208 32.34 -61.71 80.70
C PHE A 208 33.65 -62.51 80.69
N ASN A 209 34.54 -62.22 79.73
CA ASN A 209 35.83 -62.90 79.62
C ASN A 209 36.72 -62.70 80.85
N LYS A 210 36.70 -61.50 81.45
CA LYS A 210 37.43 -61.22 82.70
C LYS A 210 36.89 -62.04 83.87
N LEU A 211 35.57 -62.17 83.99
CA LEU A 211 34.95 -62.99 85.04
C LEU A 211 35.23 -64.49 84.84
N ALA A 212 35.16 -64.98 83.60
CA ALA A 212 35.39 -66.38 83.28
C ALA A 212 36.85 -66.86 83.52
N THR A 213 37.80 -65.93 83.57
CA THR A 213 39.26 -66.21 83.72
C THR A 213 39.81 -65.87 85.11
N ALA A 214 38.98 -65.41 86.04
CA ALA A 214 39.40 -65.07 87.40
C ALA A 214 39.66 -66.34 88.25
N PRO A 215 40.71 -66.37 89.10
CA PRO A 215 40.91 -67.46 90.05
C PRO A 215 39.82 -67.48 91.12
N PHE A 216 39.38 -68.68 91.53
CA PHE A 216 38.39 -68.91 92.58
C PHE A 216 38.95 -68.70 93.98
#